data_AF-A0A351NVY5-F1
#
_entry.id   AF-A0A351NVY5-F1
#
_cell.length_a   1.000
_cell.length_b   1.000
_cell.length_c   1.000
_cell.angle_alpha   90.00
_cell.angle_beta   90.00
_cell.angle_gamma   90.00
#
_symmetry.space_group_name_H-M   'P 1'
#
loop_
_entity.id
_entity.type
_entity.pdbx_description
1 polymer ?
#
loop_
_entity_poly.entity_id
_entity_poly.type
_entity_poly.pdbx_seq_one_letter_code
_entity_poly.pdbx_strand_id
1 'polypeptide(L)'
;MSASAFAADVTMRISLQLPMKSHLGQNLQLFKKEVEAKSNGNIEVQIYDSAQLYKDKEVPAAVGSGAIEAGVASLTRYVGDVPAVDIFYQPFLFNSEEKVRKAV
;
A
#
# COMPACT_ATOMS: atom_id res chain seq x y z
N MET A 1 9.91 5.85 38.86
CA MET A 1 8.64 6.07 38.13
C MET A 1 8.63 5.07 36.98
N SER A 2 7.73 4.10 37.00
CA SER A 2 7.60 3.13 35.92
C SER A 2 6.90 3.82 34.77
N ALA A 3 7.54 3.95 33.62
CA ALA A 3 6.88 4.44 32.41
C ALA A 3 5.90 3.35 31.96
N SER A 4 4.59 3.64 31.95
CA SER A 4 3.63 2.78 31.26
C SER A 4 4.02 2.72 29.80
N ALA A 5 4.34 1.52 29.31
CA ALA A 5 4.46 1.29 27.88
C ALA A 5 3.07 1.45 27.26
N PHE A 6 2.86 2.50 26.48
CA PHE A 6 1.70 2.60 25.59
C PHE A 6 1.95 1.63 24.43
N ALA A 7 1.32 0.46 24.49
CA ALA A 7 1.22 -0.43 23.34
C ALA A 7 0.23 0.20 22.34
N ALA A 8 0.51 0.08 21.03
CA ALA A 8 -0.45 0.49 20.03
C ALA A 8 -1.72 -0.38 20.12
N ASP A 9 -2.87 0.24 19.99
CA ASP A 9 -4.16 -0.47 20.03
C ASP A 9 -4.41 -1.25 18.73
N VAL A 10 -3.82 -0.81 17.62
CA VAL A 10 -3.97 -1.40 16.29
C VAL A 10 -2.62 -1.47 15.57
N THR A 11 -2.31 -2.62 14.98
CA THR A 11 -1.18 -2.77 14.05
C THR A 11 -1.70 -2.85 12.62
N MET A 12 -1.26 -1.94 11.77
CA MET A 12 -1.51 -1.96 10.33
C MET A 12 -0.28 -2.51 9.60
N ARG A 13 -0.35 -3.75 9.14
CA ARG A 13 0.72 -4.35 8.33
C ARG A 13 0.51 -4.00 6.86
N ILE A 14 1.59 -3.65 6.17
CA ILE A 14 1.57 -3.27 4.76
C ILE A 14 2.55 -4.14 3.99
N SER A 15 2.07 -4.85 2.96
CA SER A 15 2.95 -5.57 2.04
C SER A 15 3.38 -4.68 0.87
N LEU A 16 4.69 -4.69 0.57
CA LEU A 16 5.30 -4.00 -0.57
C LEU A 16 6.23 -4.98 -1.32
N GLN A 17 6.12 -5.00 -2.65
CA GLN A 17 6.92 -5.91 -3.50
C GLN A 17 8.32 -5.37 -3.78
N LEU A 18 8.50 -4.06 -3.73
CA LEU A 18 9.77 -3.40 -3.97
C LEU A 18 10.57 -3.22 -2.67
N PRO A 19 11.91 -3.02 -2.75
CA PRO A 19 12.71 -2.67 -1.58
C PRO A 19 12.33 -1.31 -0.98
N MET A 20 12.58 -1.11 0.31
CA MET A 20 12.33 0.16 1.01
C MET A 20 13.01 1.39 0.40
N LYS A 21 14.14 1.20 -0.30
CA LYS A 21 14.85 2.29 -1.02
C LYS A 21 14.13 2.78 -2.28
N SER A 22 13.11 2.06 -2.76
CA SER A 22 12.31 2.48 -3.92
C SER A 22 11.45 3.70 -3.59
N HIS A 23 10.97 4.40 -4.62
CA HIS A 23 10.08 5.55 -4.44
C HIS A 23 8.79 5.17 -3.67
N LEU A 24 8.23 3.98 -3.91
CA LEU A 24 7.08 3.47 -3.16
C LEU A 24 7.43 3.17 -1.70
N GLY A 25 8.60 2.58 -1.45
CA GLY A 25 9.10 2.36 -0.09
C GLY A 25 9.30 3.65 0.70
N GLN A 26 9.88 4.68 0.08
CA GLN A 26 10.02 6.00 0.72
C GLN A 26 8.67 6.67 0.96
N ASN A 27 7.70 6.50 0.05
CA ASN A 27 6.35 7.02 0.24
C ASN A 27 5.63 6.33 1.41
N LEU A 28 5.76 5.00 1.53
CA LEU A 28 5.23 4.26 2.68
C LEU A 28 5.93 4.65 3.99
N GLN A 29 7.22 4.95 3.96
CA GLN A 29 7.93 5.45 5.15
C GLN A 29 7.37 6.79 5.62
N LEU A 30 6.98 7.68 4.70
CA LEU A 30 6.28 8.93 5.03
C LEU A 30 4.88 8.64 5.56
N PHE A 31 4.12 7.77 4.89
CA PHE A 31 2.78 7.35 5.32
C PHE A 31 2.79 6.80 6.75
N LYS A 32 3.73 5.89 7.08
CA LYS A 32 3.92 5.36 8.44
C LYS A 32 4.07 6.48 9.46
N LYS A 33 4.97 7.44 9.22
CA LYS A 33 5.21 8.57 10.12
C LYS A 33 3.96 9.42 10.33
N GLU A 34 3.24 9.72 9.25
CA GLU A 34 2.02 10.53 9.29
C GLU A 34 0.88 9.82 10.05
N VAL A 35 0.70 8.52 9.83
CA VAL A 35 -0.34 7.72 10.52
C VAL A 35 -0.03 7.60 12.01
N GLU A 36 1.20 7.25 12.36
CA GLU A 36 1.61 7.11 13.76
C GLU A 36 1.50 8.45 14.51
N ALA A 37 1.91 9.56 13.88
CA ALA A 37 1.79 10.89 14.49
C ALA A 37 0.32 11.32 14.65
N LYS A 38 -0.51 11.17 13.60
CA LYS A 38 -1.92 11.61 13.64
C LYS A 38 -2.81 10.74 14.52
N SER A 39 -2.43 9.48 14.71
CA SER A 39 -3.11 8.56 15.64
C SER A 39 -2.62 8.68 17.08
N ASN A 40 -1.68 9.60 17.38
CA ASN A 40 -1.02 9.71 18.69
C ASN A 40 -0.39 8.38 19.14
N GLY A 41 0.11 7.58 18.21
CA GLY A 41 0.69 6.26 18.47
C GLY A 41 -0.31 5.11 18.63
N ASN A 42 -1.63 5.36 18.51
CA ASN A 42 -2.63 4.29 18.63
C ASN A 42 -2.60 3.31 17.46
N ILE A 43 -2.07 3.72 16.31
CA ILE A 43 -1.88 2.86 15.13
C ILE A 43 -0.38 2.72 14.87
N GLU A 44 0.13 1.50 14.98
CA GLU A 44 1.49 1.14 14.56
C GLU A 44 1.47 0.66 13.10
N VAL A 45 2.30 1.23 12.24
CA VAL A 45 2.41 0.79 10.84
C VAL A 45 3.65 -0.09 10.65
N GLN A 46 3.49 -1.32 10.19
CA GLN A 46 4.59 -2.24 9.92
C GLN A 46 4.69 -2.53 8.42
N ILE A 47 5.83 -2.19 7.81
CA ILE A 47 6.03 -2.34 6.36
C ILE A 47 6.89 -3.58 6.10
N TYR A 48 6.37 -4.51 5.31
CA TYR A 48 7.06 -5.71 4.85
C TYR A 48 7.37 -5.58 3.36
N ASP A 49 8.60 -5.16 3.08
CA ASP A 49 9.08 -4.86 1.73
C ASP A 49 9.58 -6.11 1.00
N SER A 50 10.09 -5.93 -0.23
CA SER A 50 10.75 -6.98 -1.01
C SER A 50 9.93 -8.28 -1.14
N ALA A 51 8.59 -8.16 -1.16
CA ALA A 51 7.65 -9.27 -1.22
C ALA A 51 7.86 -10.33 -0.10
N GLN A 52 8.29 -9.92 1.10
CA GLN A 52 8.50 -10.81 2.24
C GLN A 52 7.24 -11.60 2.62
N LEU A 53 6.06 -10.97 2.54
CA LEU A 53 4.79 -11.61 2.88
C LEU A 53 4.00 -12.08 1.66
N TYR A 54 3.82 -11.22 0.66
CA TYR A 54 2.98 -11.49 -0.51
C TYR A 54 3.62 -10.98 -1.79
N LYS A 55 3.48 -11.76 -2.87
CA LYS A 55 3.84 -11.34 -4.24
C LYS A 55 2.73 -10.44 -4.80
N ASP A 56 3.06 -9.65 -5.82
CA ASP A 56 2.17 -8.64 -6.42
C ASP A 56 0.76 -9.16 -6.75
N LYS A 57 0.66 -10.39 -7.28
CA LYS A 57 -0.63 -11.01 -7.65
C LYS A 57 -1.48 -11.47 -6.45
N GLU A 58 -0.89 -11.61 -5.27
CA GLU A 58 -1.54 -12.14 -4.07
C GLU A 58 -2.09 -11.02 -3.19
N VAL A 59 -1.58 -9.79 -3.34
CA VAL A 59 -1.94 -8.64 -2.49
C VAL A 59 -3.44 -8.35 -2.48
N PRO A 60 -4.16 -8.27 -3.62
CA PRO A 60 -5.60 -7.96 -3.59
C PRO A 60 -6.40 -8.97 -2.77
N ALA A 61 -6.13 -10.27 -2.92
CA ALA A 61 -6.82 -11.32 -2.18
C ALA A 61 -6.44 -11.33 -0.69
N ALA A 62 -5.17 -11.06 -0.37
CA ALA A 62 -4.69 -11.00 1.01
C ALA A 62 -5.35 -9.83 1.78
N VAL A 63 -5.46 -8.66 1.15
CA VAL A 63 -6.16 -7.50 1.73
C VAL A 63 -7.67 -7.76 1.80
N GLY A 64 -8.28 -8.23 0.71
CA GLY A 64 -9.73 -8.46 0.64
C GLY A 64 -10.25 -9.53 1.62
N SER A 65 -9.41 -10.50 1.99
CA SER A 65 -9.74 -11.50 3.02
C SER A 65 -9.44 -11.05 4.45
N GLY A 66 -8.78 -9.91 4.64
CA GLY A 66 -8.32 -9.44 5.95
C GLY A 66 -7.08 -10.17 6.49
N ALA A 67 -6.35 -10.93 5.66
CA ALA A 67 -5.11 -11.59 6.07
C ALA A 67 -3.99 -10.57 6.36
N ILE A 68 -4.05 -9.40 5.73
CA ILE A 68 -3.19 -8.24 5.96
C ILE A 68 -4.01 -6.96 5.84
N GLU A 69 -3.68 -5.94 6.63
CA GLU A 69 -4.49 -4.72 6.73
C GLU A 69 -4.37 -3.82 5.49
N ALA A 70 -3.20 -3.81 4.83
CA ALA A 70 -2.99 -3.07 3.60
C ALA A 70 -1.90 -3.69 2.71
N GLY A 71 -1.84 -3.24 1.47
CA GLY A 71 -0.78 -3.58 0.54
C GLY A 71 -0.72 -2.63 -0.64
N VAL A 72 0.43 -2.61 -1.30
CA VAL A 72 0.62 -1.89 -2.56
C VAL A 72 0.38 -2.86 -3.70
N ALA A 73 -0.46 -2.50 -4.65
CA ALA A 73 -0.77 -3.33 -5.80
C ALA A 73 -0.84 -2.46 -7.06
N SER A 74 -0.38 -3.02 -8.19
CA SER A 74 -0.64 -2.42 -9.49
C SER A 74 -2.13 -2.50 -9.81
N LEU A 75 -2.69 -1.43 -10.40
CA LEU A 75 -4.09 -1.40 -10.83
C LEU A 75 -4.43 -2.58 -11.76
N THR A 76 -3.50 -3.01 -12.63
CA THR A 76 -3.66 -4.22 -13.49
C THR A 76 -4.09 -5.47 -12.75
N ARG A 77 -3.74 -5.60 -11.46
CA ARG A 77 -4.09 -6.81 -10.69
C ARG A 77 -5.58 -6.99 -10.52
N TYR A 78 -6.37 -5.95 -10.76
CA TYR A 78 -7.82 -5.96 -10.66
C TYR A 78 -8.52 -6.19 -12.00
N VAL A 79 -7.81 -6.38 -13.13
CA VAL A 79 -8.45 -6.55 -14.46
C VAL A 79 -9.40 -7.75 -14.50
N GLY A 80 -9.09 -8.84 -13.80
CA GLY A 80 -9.94 -10.04 -13.75
C GLY A 80 -11.27 -9.82 -13.02
N ASP A 81 -11.29 -8.92 -12.03
CA ASP A 81 -12.46 -8.63 -11.20
C ASP A 81 -13.24 -7.40 -11.69
N VAL A 82 -12.52 -6.41 -12.23
CA VAL A 82 -13.05 -5.14 -12.72
C VAL A 82 -12.56 -4.92 -14.16
N PRO A 83 -13.30 -5.39 -15.18
CA PRO A 83 -12.88 -5.27 -16.58
C PRO A 83 -12.64 -3.83 -17.04
N ALA A 84 -13.32 -2.85 -16.44
CA ALA A 84 -13.14 -1.44 -16.74
C ALA A 84 -11.71 -0.92 -16.47
N VAL A 85 -10.93 -1.60 -15.62
CA VAL A 85 -9.53 -1.25 -15.35
C VAL A 85 -8.66 -1.34 -16.61
N ASP A 86 -9.01 -2.20 -17.56
CA ASP A 86 -8.23 -2.43 -18.77
C ASP A 86 -8.09 -1.16 -19.63
N ILE A 87 -9.01 -0.19 -19.47
CA ILE A 87 -8.93 1.12 -20.13
C ILE A 87 -7.62 1.84 -19.79
N PHE A 88 -7.08 1.65 -18.57
CA PHE A 88 -5.84 2.31 -18.15
C PHE A 88 -4.59 1.78 -18.83
N TYR A 89 -4.72 0.67 -19.57
CA TYR A 89 -3.63 -0.01 -20.25
C TYR A 89 -3.75 0.07 -21.78
N GLN A 90 -4.77 0.76 -22.29
CA GLN A 90 -4.91 0.98 -23.73
C GLN A 90 -3.74 1.82 -24.27
N PRO A 91 -2.97 1.30 -25.25
CA PRO A 91 -1.81 2.01 -25.78
C PRO A 91 -2.17 3.42 -26.25
N PHE A 92 -1.35 4.40 -25.87
CA PHE A 92 -1.46 5.82 -26.24
C PHE A 92 -2.73 6.55 -25.73
N LEU A 93 -3.59 5.91 -24.93
CA LEU A 93 -4.77 6.58 -24.37
C LEU A 93 -4.36 7.75 -23.45
N PHE A 94 -3.40 7.51 -22.55
CA PHE A 94 -2.77 8.54 -21.73
C PHE A 94 -1.41 8.90 -22.31
N ASN A 95 -1.39 9.93 -23.15
CA ASN A 95 -0.18 10.39 -23.85
C ASN A 95 0.51 11.59 -23.18
N SER A 96 0.15 11.94 -21.95
CA SER A 96 0.85 12.93 -21.13
C SER A 96 0.68 12.60 -19.64
N GLU A 97 1.62 13.03 -18.80
CA GLU A 97 1.51 12.87 -17.35
C GLU A 97 0.24 13.57 -16.82
N GLU A 98 -0.12 14.75 -17.35
CA GLU A 98 -1.32 15.47 -16.95
C GLU A 98 -2.60 14.64 -17.15
N LYS A 99 -2.70 13.89 -18.27
CA LYS A 99 -3.83 13.00 -18.51
C LYS A 99 -3.85 11.81 -17.55
N VAL A 100 -2.68 11.25 -17.21
CA VAL A 100 -2.57 10.22 -16.17
C VAL A 100 -3.08 10.77 -14.84
N ARG A 101 -2.57 11.94 -14.41
CA ARG A 101 -2.95 12.60 -13.14
C ARG A 101 -4.43 12.98 -13.04
N LYS A 102 -5.08 13.30 -14.17
CA LYS A 102 -6.53 13.57 -14.20
C LYS A 102 -7.38 12.29 -14.12
N ALA A 103 -6.82 11.14 -14.46
CA ALA A 103 -7.53 9.87 -14.52
C ALA A 103 -7.43 9.05 -13.22
N VAL A 104 -6.46 9.35 -12.34
CA VAL A 104 -6.24 8.69 -11.05
C VAL A 104 -6.54 9.58 -9.86
#